data_AF-A0A075HX85-F1
#
_entry.id   AF-A0A075HX85-F1
#
_cell.length_a   1.000
_cell.length_b   1.000
_cell.length_c   1.000
_cell.angle_alpha   90.00
_cell.angle_beta   90.00
_cell.angle_gamma   90.00
#
_symmetry.space_group_name_H-M   'P 1'
#
loop_
_entity.id
_entity.type
_entity.pdbx_description
1 polymer ?
#
loop_
_entity_poly.entity_id
_entity_poly.type
_entity_poly.pdbx_seq_one_letter_code
_entity_poly.pdbx_strand_id
1 'polypeptide(L)'
;MQDGSGTVNLIKLFDSIITDDIFEEKAKKIKRKDNVQIRTKESLHYYELFKENFTIPKCQNRKNLCSDCNAEIDDNSKFCRMCGKFPI
;
A
#
# COMPACT_ATOMS: atom_id res chain seq x y z
N MET A 1 -12.34 -8.08 3.69
CA MET A 1 -13.17 -9.20 3.21
C MET A 1 -13.78 -8.77 1.89
N GLN A 2 -13.21 -9.24 0.78
CA GLN A 2 -13.63 -8.94 -0.61
C GLN A 2 -14.57 -10.04 -1.16
N ASP A 3 -15.14 -10.86 -0.26
CA ASP A 3 -15.80 -12.12 -0.57
C ASP A 3 -17.10 -11.96 -1.38
N GLY A 4 -17.78 -10.81 -1.28
CA GLY A 4 -19.03 -10.55 -2.00
C GLY A 4 -18.89 -10.35 -3.51
N SER A 5 -17.68 -10.12 -4.01
CA SER A 5 -17.40 -9.83 -5.44
C SER A 5 -16.76 -10.99 -6.20
N GLY A 6 -16.46 -12.12 -5.53
CA GLY A 6 -15.78 -13.26 -6.14
C GLY A 6 -14.30 -13.05 -6.48
N THR A 7 -13.67 -11.99 -5.96
CA THR A 7 -12.27 -11.62 -6.26
C THR A 7 -11.22 -12.42 -5.47
N VAL A 8 -11.65 -13.38 -4.65
CA VAL A 8 -10.75 -14.24 -3.84
C VAL A 8 -9.68 -14.95 -4.69
N ASN A 9 -10.00 -15.29 -5.95
CA ASN A 9 -9.04 -15.92 -6.84
C ASN A 9 -7.91 -14.99 -7.29
N LEU A 10 -8.11 -13.67 -7.30
CA LEU A 10 -7.04 -12.71 -7.61
C LEU A 10 -5.94 -12.73 -6.54
N ILE A 11 -6.33 -12.82 -5.27
CA ILE A 11 -5.39 -12.89 -4.15
C ILE A 11 -4.51 -14.15 -4.29
N LYS A 12 -5.15 -15.29 -4.59
CA LYS A 12 -4.44 -16.56 -4.84
C LYS A 12 -3.47 -16.49 -6.03
N LEU A 13 -3.84 -15.76 -7.08
CA LEU A 13 -2.97 -15.54 -8.23
C LEU A 13 -1.70 -14.77 -7.80
N PHE A 14 -1.84 -13.70 -7.03
CA PHE A 14 -0.69 -12.95 -6.52
C PHE A 14 0.19 -13.78 -5.59
N ASP A 15 -0.40 -14.62 -4.73
CA ASP A 15 0.35 -15.55 -3.89
C ASP A 15 1.15 -16.59 -4.70
N SER A 16 0.64 -17.02 -5.85
CA SER A 16 1.33 -17.96 -6.73
C SER A 16 2.44 -17.32 -7.57
N ILE A 17 2.30 -16.04 -7.94
CA ILE A 17 3.27 -15.34 -8.79
C ILE A 17 4.41 -14.75 -7.95
N ILE A 18 4.09 -14.25 -6.75
CA ILE A 18 5.03 -13.54 -5.88
C ILE A 18 5.32 -14.42 -4.67
N THR A 19 6.56 -14.91 -4.58
CA THR A 19 7.04 -15.64 -3.40
C THR A 19 7.24 -14.68 -2.23
N ASP A 20 7.23 -15.23 -1.01
CA ASP A 20 7.37 -14.43 0.21
C ASP A 20 8.74 -13.75 0.29
N ASP A 21 9.81 -14.41 -0.18
CA ASP A 21 11.16 -13.82 -0.26
C ASP A 21 11.21 -12.58 -1.16
N ILE A 22 10.61 -12.66 -2.36
CA ILE A 22 10.57 -11.54 -3.32
C ILE A 22 9.74 -10.40 -2.74
N PHE A 23 8.61 -10.74 -2.11
CA PHE A 23 7.74 -9.77 -1.47
C PHE A 23 8.49 -9.01 -0.36
N GLU A 24 9.16 -9.72 0.54
CA GLU A 24 9.93 -9.13 1.63
C GLU A 24 11.06 -8.23 1.13
N GLU A 25 11.81 -8.66 0.12
CA GLU A 25 12.90 -7.88 -0.45
C GLU A 25 12.39 -6.57 -1.06
N LYS A 26 11.36 -6.63 -1.90
CA LYS A 26 10.76 -5.46 -2.54
C LYS A 26 10.11 -4.54 -1.52
N ALA A 27 9.36 -5.07 -0.56
CA ALA A 27 8.74 -4.28 0.51
C ALA A 27 9.79 -3.54 1.34
N LYS A 28 10.92 -4.19 1.67
CA LYS A 28 12.05 -3.54 2.37
C LYS A 28 12.67 -2.41 1.52
N LYS A 29 12.83 -2.61 0.21
CA LYS A 29 13.33 -1.58 -0.72
C LYS A 29 12.40 -0.37 -0.78
N ILE A 30 11.09 -0.57 -0.90
CA ILE A 30 10.07 0.49 -0.93
C ILE A 30 10.04 1.25 0.40
N LYS A 31 10.05 0.52 1.53
CA LYS A 31 10.08 1.14 2.85
C LYS A 31 11.32 2.03 3.05
N ARG A 32 12.49 1.61 2.55
CA ARG A 32 13.72 2.42 2.65
C ARG A 32 13.73 3.65 1.74
N LYS A 33 13.20 3.53 0.51
CA LYS A 33 13.25 4.60 -0.50
C LYS A 33 12.13 5.62 -0.34
N ASP A 34 10.91 5.13 -0.13
CA ASP A 34 9.68 5.94 -0.19
C ASP A 34 9.03 6.10 1.19
N ASN A 35 9.56 5.43 2.22
CA ASN A 35 8.97 5.37 3.57
C ASN A 35 7.50 4.91 3.57
N VAL A 36 7.17 4.01 2.64
CA VAL A 36 5.84 3.38 2.51
C VAL A 36 5.91 1.91 2.95
N GLN A 37 4.97 1.51 3.80
CA GLN A 37 4.80 0.14 4.27
C GLN A 37 3.77 -0.60 3.43
N ILE A 38 4.23 -1.63 2.72
CA ILE A 38 3.40 -2.55 1.94
C ILE A 38 3.03 -3.76 2.80
N ARG A 39 1.76 -4.16 2.80
CA ARG A 39 1.21 -5.19 3.70
C ARG A 39 0.86 -6.50 3.01
N THR A 40 0.51 -6.47 1.74
CA THR A 40 0.11 -7.66 0.95
C THR A 40 0.78 -7.65 -0.41
N LYS A 41 0.90 -8.83 -1.03
CA LYS A 41 1.44 -9.01 -2.38
C LYS A 41 0.62 -8.25 -3.44
N GLU A 42 -0.70 -8.21 -3.26
CA GLU A 42 -1.58 -7.38 -4.09
C GLU A 42 -1.24 -5.88 -3.97
N SER A 43 -1.07 -5.36 -2.75
CA SER A 43 -0.66 -3.96 -2.55
C SER A 43 0.71 -3.66 -3.15
N LEU A 44 1.64 -4.63 -3.12
CA LEU A 44 2.94 -4.49 -3.78
C LEU A 44 2.77 -4.29 -5.29
N HIS A 45 1.98 -5.14 -5.93
CA HIS A 45 1.74 -5.07 -7.37
C HIS A 45 1.11 -3.73 -7.78
N TYR A 46 0.08 -3.28 -7.07
CA TYR A 46 -0.55 -1.99 -7.33
C TYR A 46 0.40 -0.81 -7.10
N TYR A 47 1.25 -0.88 -6.09
CA TYR A 47 2.22 0.17 -5.82
C TYR A 47 3.31 0.25 -6.90
N GLU A 48 3.80 -0.89 -7.39
CA GLU A 48 4.75 -0.93 -8.51
C GLU A 48 4.13 -0.31 -9.77
N LEU A 49 2.92 -0.73 -10.13
CA LEU A 49 2.20 -0.17 -11.27
C LEU A 49 1.97 1.34 -11.13
N PHE A 50 1.61 1.79 -9.93
CA PHE A 50 1.48 3.22 -9.65
C PHE A 50 2.80 3.96 -9.86
N LYS A 51 3.91 3.43 -9.36
CA LYS A 51 5.25 4.06 -9.51
C LYS A 51 5.75 4.11 -10.95
N GLU A 52 5.34 3.19 -11.80
CA GLU A 52 5.67 3.21 -13.23
C GLU A 52 4.94 4.33 -13.98
N ASN A 53 3.71 4.65 -13.57
CA ASN A 53 2.84 5.58 -14.29
C ASN A 53 2.75 6.97 -13.64
N PHE A 54 3.04 7.07 -12.34
CA PHE A 54 2.78 8.26 -11.54
C PHE A 54 3.97 8.61 -10.64
N THR A 55 4.09 9.92 -10.37
CA THR A 55 5.04 10.43 -9.37
C THR A 55 4.37 10.49 -8.01
N ILE A 56 5.09 10.15 -6.94
CA ILE A 56 4.57 10.25 -5.58
C ILE A 56 4.30 11.72 -5.25
N PRO A 57 3.04 12.11 -4.96
CA PRO A 57 2.74 13.47 -4.57
C PRO A 57 3.41 13.79 -3.24
N LYS A 58 4.16 14.89 -3.19
CA LYS A 58 4.77 15.39 -1.94
C LYS A 58 3.71 16.14 -1.14
N CYS A 59 3.47 15.72 0.10
CA CYS A 59 2.55 16.43 0.99
C CYS A 59 3.12 17.81 1.36
N GLN A 60 2.32 18.87 1.16
CA GLN A 60 2.72 20.25 1.47
C GLN A 60 2.45 20.61 2.94
N ASN A 61 1.38 20.07 3.54
CA ASN A 61 1.02 20.25 4.95
C ASN A 61 1.30 18.98 5.75
N ARG A 62 2.17 19.07 6.77
CA ARG A 62 2.61 17.93 7.59
C ARG A 62 1.74 17.65 8.82
N LYS A 63 0.55 18.24 8.91
CA LYS A 63 -0.19 18.28 10.19
C LYS A 63 -0.72 16.91 10.59
N ASN A 64 -1.24 16.12 9.66
CA ASN A 64 -1.75 14.78 9.90
C ASN A 64 -1.30 13.83 8.78
N LEU A 65 -0.20 13.08 8.99
CA LEU A 65 0.33 12.14 8.00
C LEU A 65 0.13 10.69 8.45
N CYS A 66 -0.18 9.81 7.51
CA CYS A 66 -0.29 8.38 7.78
C CYS A 66 1.08 7.79 8.13
N SER A 67 1.17 7.09 9.25
CA SER A 67 2.40 6.41 9.67
C SER A 67 2.85 5.26 8.77
N ASP A 68 1.98 4.72 7.92
CA ASP A 68 2.34 3.65 6.97
C ASP A 68 2.70 4.18 5.56
N CYS A 69 2.08 5.26 5.07
CA CYS A 69 2.28 5.70 3.68
C CYS A 69 2.58 7.20 3.52
N ASN A 70 2.66 7.94 4.63
CA ASN A 70 2.88 9.39 4.68
C ASN A 70 1.88 10.23 3.89
N ALA A 71 0.73 9.66 3.52
CA ALA A 71 -0.37 10.42 2.94
C ALA A 71 -1.03 11.33 3.97
N GLU A 72 -1.50 12.48 3.54
CA GLU A 72 -2.30 13.38 4.37
C GLU A 72 -3.61 12.69 4.79
N ILE A 73 -3.91 12.77 6.08
CA ILE A 73 -5.11 12.24 6.71
C ILE A 73 -5.99 13.41 7.10
N ASP A 74 -7.25 13.36 6.70
CA ASP A 74 -8.26 14.31 7.16
C ASP A 74 -8.61 14.05 8.64
N ASP A 75 -8.79 15.12 9.41
CA ASP A 75 -8.93 15.09 10.88
C ASP A 75 -10.04 14.14 11.38
N ASN A 76 -11.07 13.91 10.58
CA ASN A 76 -12.20 13.05 10.94
C ASN A 76 -12.17 11.66 10.28
N SER A 77 -11.04 11.26 9.69
CA SER A 77 -10.88 9.95 9.05
C SER A 77 -10.61 8.86 10.07
N LYS A 78 -11.33 7.73 9.98
CA LYS A 78 -11.09 6.54 10.81
C LYS A 78 -10.02 5.60 10.24
N PHE A 79 -9.78 5.69 8.94
CA PHE A 79 -8.78 4.92 8.21
C PHE A 79 -8.05 5.80 7.18
N CYS A 80 -6.84 5.40 6.80
CA CYS A 80 -6.12 6.08 5.73
C CYS A 80 -6.74 5.76 4.37
N ARG A 81 -7.16 6.79 3.62
CA ARG A 81 -7.76 6.62 2.28
C ARG A 81 -6.76 6.15 1.21
N MET A 82 -5.46 6.31 1.45
CA MET A 82 -4.42 5.93 0.49
C MET A 82 -3.94 4.48 0.63
N CYS A 83 -3.70 4.02 1.86
CA CYS A 83 -3.18 2.66 2.09
C CYS A 83 -4.14 1.73 2.84
N GLY A 84 -5.31 2.22 3.24
CA GLY A 84 -6.31 1.43 3.96
C GLY A 84 -5.95 1.11 5.42
N LYS A 85 -4.93 1.77 6.01
CA LYS A 85 -4.59 1.58 7.44
C LYS A 85 -5.80 1.91 8.32
N PHE A 86 -6.20 0.95 9.15
CA PHE A 86 -7.18 1.10 10.21
C PHE A 86 -6.72 0.30 11.45
N PRO A 87 -6.88 0.83 12.68
CA PRO A 87 -7.15 2.25 12.99
C PRO A 87 -5.95 3.15 12.68
N ILE A 88 -6.20 4.46 12.53
CA ILE A 88 -5.17 5.52 12.41
C ILE A 88 -5.02 6.29 13.70
#